data_AF-A0A7W1SH19-F1
#
_entry.id   AF-A0A7W1SH19-F1
#
_cell.length_a   1.000
_cell.length_b   1.000
_cell.length_c   1.000
_cell.angle_alpha   90.00
_cell.angle_beta   90.00
_cell.angle_gamma   90.00
#
_symmetry.space_group_name_H-M   'P 1'
#
loop_
_entity.id
_entity.type
_entity.pdbx_description
1 polymer ?
#
loop_
_entity_poly.entity_id
_entity_poly.type
_entity_poly.pdbx_seq_one_letter_code
_entity_poly.pdbx_strand_id
1 'polypeptide(L)'
;MRAVAIISVLALALAAGACAGSQQAEFTKADREAIQKANADLVAAFNAKDVDSIIPLYSAESQFMPPNYPSMRGHDSVRSFYKGLLDESATTLQMDSQEITGHGPIAMQSGTYSLQFNGKGKTSRDRGKYVRVLRNTAGTWRIEKTIWSSDLPQPTVVAAD
;
A
#
# COMPACT_ATOMS: atom_id res chain seq x y z
N MET A 1 29.64 48.24 -26.34
CA MET A 1 29.76 46.94 -27.06
C MET A 1 30.28 45.81 -26.15
N ARG A 2 31.31 46.01 -25.32
CA ARG A 2 31.80 44.99 -24.37
C ARG A 2 30.80 44.56 -23.28
N ALA A 3 29.99 45.49 -22.75
CA ALA A 3 28.99 45.19 -21.71
C ALA A 3 27.76 44.41 -22.22
N VAL A 4 27.40 44.58 -23.50
CA VAL A 4 26.26 43.87 -24.12
C VAL A 4 26.62 42.39 -24.33
N ALA A 5 27.86 42.10 -24.73
CA ALA A 5 28.35 40.73 -24.88
C ALA A 5 28.38 39.94 -23.55
N ILE A 6 28.63 40.61 -22.42
CA ILE A 6 28.70 39.97 -21.09
C ILE A 6 27.30 39.59 -20.58
N ILE A 7 26.28 40.42 -20.85
CA ILE A 7 24.89 40.15 -20.48
C ILE A 7 24.31 38.99 -21.30
N SER A 8 24.69 38.86 -22.58
CA SER A 8 24.28 37.74 -23.44
C SER A 8 24.85 36.38 -23.01
N VAL A 9 26.06 36.34 -22.43
CA VAL A 9 26.69 35.09 -21.98
C VAL A 9 26.09 34.59 -20.65
N LEU A 10 25.69 35.50 -19.75
CA LEU A 10 24.99 35.10 -18.51
C LEU A 10 23.57 34.56 -18.78
N ALA A 11 22.85 35.11 -19.76
CA ALA A 11 21.50 34.65 -20.10
C ALA A 11 21.50 33.23 -20.71
N LEU A 12 22.57 32.83 -21.42
CA LEU A 12 22.70 31.48 -21.97
C LEU A 12 23.08 30.42 -20.92
N ALA A 13 23.78 30.80 -19.84
CA ALA A 13 24.15 29.89 -18.75
C ALA A 13 22.96 29.54 -17.84
N LEU A 14 21.97 30.44 -17.71
CA LEU A 14 20.74 30.21 -16.93
C LEU A 14 19.71 29.32 -17.65
N ALA A 15 19.79 29.19 -18.97
CA ALA A 15 18.88 28.33 -19.75
C ALA A 15 19.29 26.84 -19.73
N ALA A 16 20.55 26.51 -19.42
CA ALA A 16 21.03 25.13 -19.39
C ALA A 16 20.68 24.37 -18.09
N GLY A 17 20.35 25.08 -17.01
CA GLY A 17 19.99 24.46 -15.72
C GLY A 17 18.54 23.98 -15.62
N ALA A 18 17.65 24.44 -16.49
CA ALA A 18 16.22 24.12 -16.46
C ALA A 18 15.86 22.78 -17.12
N CYS A 19 16.79 22.15 -17.82
CA CYS A 19 16.60 20.85 -18.48
C CYS A 19 17.20 19.67 -17.70
N ALA A 20 17.70 19.89 -16.48
CA ALA A 20 17.95 18.79 -15.55
C ALA A 20 16.59 18.27 -15.06
N GLY A 21 15.89 17.55 -15.94
CA GLY A 21 14.72 16.78 -15.56
C GLY A 21 15.10 15.96 -14.35
N SER A 22 14.34 16.06 -13.27
CA SER A 22 14.59 15.34 -12.03
C SER A 22 14.82 13.87 -12.37
N GLN A 23 16.07 13.40 -12.26
CA GLN A 23 16.38 12.00 -12.49
C GLN A 23 15.64 11.23 -11.41
N GLN A 24 14.53 10.60 -11.79
CA GLN A 24 13.73 9.82 -10.86
C GLN A 24 14.62 8.68 -10.36
N ALA A 25 14.75 8.57 -9.04
CA ALA A 25 15.54 7.52 -8.42
C ALA A 25 15.06 6.16 -8.94
N GLU A 26 15.97 5.32 -9.40
CA GLU A 26 15.60 4.00 -9.90
C GLU A 26 15.01 3.13 -8.78
N PHE A 27 14.11 2.21 -9.14
CA PHE A 27 13.61 1.20 -8.21
C PHE A 27 14.67 0.11 -8.03
N THR A 28 15.14 -0.08 -6.80
CA THR A 28 16.28 -0.95 -6.50
C THR A 28 15.87 -2.25 -5.80
N LYS A 29 16.84 -3.14 -5.62
CA LYS A 29 16.67 -4.32 -4.76
C LYS A 29 16.35 -3.93 -3.30
N ALA A 30 16.93 -2.85 -2.79
CA ALA A 30 16.68 -2.39 -1.42
C ALA A 30 15.23 -1.91 -1.25
N ASP A 31 14.65 -1.27 -2.27
CA ASP A 31 13.24 -0.87 -2.27
C ASP A 31 12.31 -2.08 -2.19
N ARG A 32 12.60 -3.11 -2.99
CA ARG A 32 11.87 -4.38 -2.94
C ARG A 32 11.94 -5.03 -1.55
N GLU A 33 13.11 -5.06 -0.94
CA GLU A 33 13.31 -5.62 0.41
C GLU A 33 12.58 -4.79 1.48
N ALA A 34 12.56 -3.46 1.36
CA ALA A 34 11.81 -2.60 2.26
C ALA A 34 10.29 -2.86 2.17
N ILE A 35 9.76 -3.04 0.95
CA ILE A 35 8.34 -3.39 0.74
C ILE A 35 8.03 -4.78 1.29
N GLN A 36 8.91 -5.76 1.06
CA GLN A 36 8.76 -7.12 1.60
C GLN A 36 8.74 -7.10 3.14
N LYS A 37 9.62 -6.30 3.75
CA LYS A 37 9.65 -6.11 5.20
C LYS A 37 8.37 -5.44 5.70
N ALA A 38 7.89 -4.38 5.06
CA ALA A 38 6.63 -3.74 5.45
C ALA A 38 5.43 -4.71 5.41
N ASN A 39 5.42 -5.64 4.44
CA ASN A 39 4.40 -6.69 4.38
C ASN A 39 4.51 -7.67 5.57
N ALA A 40 5.74 -8.07 5.94
CA ALA A 40 5.97 -8.93 7.11
C ALA A 40 5.59 -8.24 8.42
N ASP A 41 5.93 -6.95 8.56
CA ASP A 41 5.60 -6.13 9.74
C ASP A 41 4.08 -6.00 9.90
N LEU A 42 3.34 -5.79 8.79
CA LEU A 42 1.87 -5.77 8.80
C LEU A 42 1.28 -7.08 9.32
N VAL A 43 1.75 -8.22 8.80
CA VAL A 43 1.28 -9.55 9.21
C VAL A 43 1.58 -9.80 10.68
N ALA A 44 2.78 -9.46 11.13
CA ALA A 44 3.19 -9.60 12.52
C ALA A 44 2.32 -8.75 13.46
N ALA A 45 2.14 -7.46 13.14
CA ALA A 45 1.32 -6.53 13.92
C ALA A 45 -0.14 -6.97 13.98
N PHE A 46 -0.73 -7.39 12.85
CA PHE A 46 -2.11 -7.90 12.84
C PHE A 46 -2.29 -9.14 13.71
N ASN A 47 -1.36 -10.10 13.62
CA ASN A 47 -1.42 -11.33 14.41
C ASN A 47 -1.18 -11.06 15.90
N ALA A 48 -0.40 -10.02 16.24
CA ALA A 48 -0.23 -9.51 17.60
C ALA A 48 -1.40 -8.63 18.09
N LYS A 49 -2.43 -8.38 17.27
CA LYS A 49 -3.56 -7.49 17.57
C LYS A 49 -3.17 -6.04 17.79
N ASP A 50 -2.03 -5.62 17.26
CA ASP A 50 -1.50 -4.27 17.36
C ASP A 50 -1.85 -3.46 16.10
N VAL A 51 -3.07 -2.90 16.09
CA VAL A 51 -3.54 -2.08 14.98
C VAL A 51 -2.72 -0.79 14.84
N ASP A 52 -2.22 -0.22 15.93
CA ASP A 52 -1.49 1.05 15.89
C ASP A 52 -0.12 0.91 15.22
N SER A 53 0.51 -0.27 15.29
CA SER A 53 1.70 -0.59 14.49
C SER A 53 1.41 -0.80 12.99
N ILE A 54 0.16 -1.08 12.60
CA ILE A 54 -0.23 -1.28 11.19
C ILE A 54 -0.37 0.06 10.45
N ILE A 55 -1.01 1.06 11.09
CA ILE A 55 -1.40 2.32 10.43
C ILE A 55 -0.23 3.07 9.77
N PRO A 56 0.97 3.17 10.38
CA PRO A 56 2.10 3.87 9.79
C PRO A 56 2.62 3.29 8.46
N LEU A 57 2.28 2.03 8.15
CA LEU A 57 2.63 1.35 6.89
C LEU A 57 1.81 1.90 5.71
N TYR A 58 0.72 2.60 5.99
CA TYR A 58 -0.17 3.21 5.02
C TYR A 58 0.12 4.70 4.85
N SER A 59 -0.05 5.20 3.63
CA SER A 59 -0.03 6.65 3.41
C SER A 59 -1.23 7.32 4.11
N ALA A 60 -1.13 8.60 4.46
CA ALA A 60 -2.21 9.33 5.12
C ALA A 60 -3.54 9.26 4.35
N GLU A 61 -3.47 9.26 3.02
CA GLU A 61 -4.60 9.19 2.09
C GLU A 61 -4.84 7.79 1.50
N SER A 62 -4.36 6.74 2.19
CA SER A 62 -4.44 5.38 1.66
C SER A 62 -5.88 4.99 1.36
N GLN A 63 -6.09 4.34 0.21
CA GLN A 63 -7.39 3.91 -0.25
C GLN A 63 -7.52 2.39 -0.22
N PHE A 64 -8.54 1.90 0.48
CA PHE A 64 -8.94 0.50 0.47
C PHE A 64 -10.12 0.32 -0.48
N MET A 65 -10.04 -0.71 -1.31
CA MET A 65 -11.07 -1.13 -2.27
C MET A 65 -11.42 -2.60 -1.97
N PRO A 66 -12.09 -2.88 -0.85
CA PRO A 66 -12.56 -4.22 -0.50
C PRO A 66 -13.54 -4.78 -1.54
N PRO A 67 -13.65 -6.12 -1.66
CA PRO A 67 -14.73 -6.71 -2.41
C PRO A 67 -16.07 -6.36 -1.75
N ASN A 68 -17.08 -6.04 -2.57
CA ASN A 68 -18.49 -5.91 -2.15
C ASN A 68 -18.81 -4.72 -1.24
N TYR A 69 -17.86 -3.81 -1.05
CA TYR A 69 -18.06 -2.59 -0.27
C TYR A 69 -17.53 -1.37 -1.04
N PRO A 70 -18.03 -0.15 -0.75
CA PRO A 70 -17.46 1.07 -1.27
C PRO A 70 -15.98 1.25 -0.89
N SER A 71 -15.28 2.10 -1.65
CA SER A 71 -13.92 2.49 -1.29
C SER A 71 -13.88 3.24 0.04
N MET A 72 -12.85 2.96 0.84
CA MET A 72 -12.55 3.65 2.08
C MET A 72 -11.23 4.42 1.93
N ARG A 73 -11.11 5.59 2.58
CA ARG A 73 -9.90 6.43 2.49
C ARG A 73 -9.47 6.92 3.86
N GLY A 74 -8.16 7.03 4.06
CA GLY A 74 -7.55 7.67 5.20
C GLY A 74 -7.24 6.71 6.36
N HIS A 75 -6.31 7.12 7.21
CA HIS A 75 -5.85 6.33 8.36
C HIS A 75 -6.99 5.88 9.29
N ASP A 76 -7.99 6.72 9.55
CA ASP A 76 -9.11 6.37 10.43
C ASP A 76 -10.00 5.26 9.84
N SER A 77 -10.24 5.29 8.53
CA SER A 77 -10.99 4.23 7.84
C SER A 77 -10.20 2.93 7.80
N VAL A 78 -8.89 2.99 7.55
CA VAL A 78 -8.00 1.81 7.57
C VAL A 78 -7.93 1.21 8.98
N ARG A 79 -7.80 2.05 10.02
CA ARG A 79 -7.82 1.61 11.42
C ARG A 79 -9.14 0.95 11.77
N SER A 80 -10.25 1.56 11.39
CA SER A 80 -11.60 1.00 11.62
C SER A 80 -11.76 -0.35 10.94
N PHE A 81 -11.27 -0.50 9.70
CA PHE A 81 -11.28 -1.77 8.99
C PHE A 81 -10.55 -2.88 9.76
N TYR A 82 -9.31 -2.62 10.21
CA TYR A 82 -8.55 -3.62 10.96
C TYR A 82 -9.18 -3.96 12.30
N LYS A 83 -9.69 -2.96 13.04
CA LYS A 83 -10.42 -3.21 14.28
C LYS A 83 -11.67 -4.06 14.05
N GLY A 84 -12.45 -3.75 13.00
CA GLY A 84 -13.63 -4.52 12.62
C GLY A 84 -13.31 -6.00 12.37
N LEU A 85 -12.20 -6.29 11.67
CA LEU A 85 -11.75 -7.69 11.50
C LEU A 85 -11.47 -8.38 12.85
N LEU A 86 -10.82 -7.68 13.79
CA LEU A 86 -10.54 -8.24 15.12
C LEU A 86 -11.81 -8.44 15.94
N ASP A 87 -12.77 -7.51 15.85
CA ASP A 87 -14.09 -7.61 16.50
C ASP A 87 -14.90 -8.78 15.92
N GLU A 88 -14.73 -9.08 14.63
CA GLU A 88 -15.26 -10.26 13.95
C GLU A 88 -14.47 -11.55 14.28
N SER A 89 -13.58 -11.51 15.27
CA SER A 89 -12.76 -12.64 15.73
C SER A 89 -11.73 -13.14 14.70
N ALA A 90 -11.23 -12.26 13.83
CA ALA A 90 -10.09 -12.59 12.98
C ALA A 90 -8.83 -12.83 13.82
N THR A 91 -8.20 -13.98 13.62
CA THR A 91 -7.07 -14.45 14.44
C THR A 91 -5.75 -14.39 13.70
N THR A 92 -5.69 -15.01 12.53
CA THR A 92 -4.43 -15.23 11.80
C THR A 92 -4.53 -14.72 10.38
N LEU A 93 -3.76 -13.68 10.07
CA LEU A 93 -3.48 -13.22 8.73
C LEU A 93 -2.20 -13.88 8.21
N GLN A 94 -2.25 -14.29 6.95
CA GLN A 94 -1.11 -14.72 6.16
C GLN A 94 -1.16 -13.96 4.83
N MET A 95 0.00 -13.49 4.37
CA MET A 95 0.14 -12.85 3.06
C MET A 95 1.38 -13.39 2.38
N ASP A 96 1.22 -13.86 1.15
CA ASP A 96 2.30 -14.31 0.28
C ASP A 96 2.48 -13.30 -0.84
N SER A 97 3.60 -12.57 -0.80
CA SER A 97 3.94 -11.53 -1.77
C SER A 97 4.65 -12.16 -2.96
N GLN A 98 3.95 -12.28 -4.07
CA GLN A 98 4.41 -13.02 -5.25
C GLN A 98 5.16 -12.12 -6.23
N GLU A 99 4.72 -10.87 -6.36
CA GLU A 99 5.36 -9.88 -7.22
C GLU A 99 5.56 -8.57 -6.46
N ILE A 100 6.73 -7.97 -6.64
CA ILE A 100 7.01 -6.58 -6.30
C ILE A 100 7.74 -5.98 -7.50
N THR A 101 7.20 -4.94 -8.10
CA THR A 101 7.83 -4.25 -9.25
C THR A 101 7.66 -2.76 -9.07
N GLY A 102 8.54 -1.95 -9.64
CA GLY A 102 8.48 -0.51 -9.42
C GLY A 102 9.33 0.27 -10.40
N HIS A 103 9.07 1.58 -10.42
CA HIS A 103 9.79 2.56 -11.20
C HIS A 103 9.70 3.91 -10.49
N GLY A 104 10.84 4.57 -10.25
CA GLY A 104 10.81 5.85 -9.57
C GLY A 104 10.29 5.70 -8.13
N PRO A 105 9.44 6.64 -7.69
CA PRO A 105 8.85 6.61 -6.35
C PRO A 105 7.59 5.72 -6.27
N ILE A 106 7.26 4.92 -7.29
CA ILE A 106 6.04 4.10 -7.33
C ILE A 106 6.42 2.62 -7.46
N ALA A 107 5.74 1.78 -6.69
CA ALA A 107 5.84 0.33 -6.79
C ALA A 107 4.44 -0.31 -6.76
N MET A 108 4.34 -1.48 -7.38
CA MET A 108 3.22 -2.39 -7.28
C MET A 108 3.67 -3.62 -6.48
N GLN A 109 2.79 -4.13 -5.64
CA GLN A 109 2.93 -5.43 -5.01
C GLN A 109 1.66 -6.24 -5.28
N SER A 110 1.79 -7.50 -5.68
CA SER A 110 0.66 -8.41 -5.82
C SER A 110 0.96 -9.75 -5.14
N GLY A 111 -0.10 -10.46 -4.78
CA GLY A 111 0.05 -11.73 -4.08
C GLY A 111 -1.27 -12.30 -3.58
N THR A 112 -1.16 -13.25 -2.66
CA THR A 112 -2.32 -13.92 -2.06
C THR A 112 -2.42 -13.63 -0.57
N TYR A 113 -3.63 -13.71 -0.04
CA TYR A 113 -3.88 -13.60 1.38
C TYR A 113 -4.76 -14.75 1.89
N SER A 114 -4.68 -14.98 3.19
CA SER A 114 -5.57 -15.84 3.94
C SER A 114 -5.82 -15.24 5.30
N LEU A 115 -7.08 -15.18 5.71
CA LEU A 115 -7.50 -14.69 7.02
C LEU A 115 -8.36 -15.74 7.72
N GLN A 116 -7.93 -16.16 8.91
CA GLN A 116 -8.69 -17.08 9.76
C GLN A 116 -9.53 -16.31 10.77
N PHE A 117 -10.73 -16.82 11.05
CA PHE A 117 -11.65 -16.31 12.06
C PHE A 117 -12.01 -17.43 13.02
N ASN A 118 -11.97 -17.15 14.32
CA ASN A 118 -12.34 -18.09 15.38
C ASN A 118 -13.43 -17.47 16.26
N GLY A 119 -14.68 -17.57 15.81
CA GLY A 119 -15.84 -16.98 16.49
C GLY A 119 -16.91 -18.02 16.80
N LYS A 120 -17.60 -17.88 17.94
CA LYS A 120 -18.78 -18.69 18.31
C LYS A 120 -18.56 -20.21 18.22
N GLY A 121 -17.36 -20.68 18.59
CA GLY A 121 -17.01 -22.11 18.57
C GLY A 121 -16.77 -22.70 17.18
N LYS A 122 -16.71 -21.87 16.13
CA LYS A 122 -16.42 -22.30 14.76
C LYS A 122 -15.21 -21.55 14.20
N THR A 123 -14.34 -22.29 13.53
CA THR A 123 -13.28 -21.72 12.71
C THR A 123 -13.76 -21.57 11.27
N SER A 124 -13.57 -20.39 10.69
CA SER A 124 -13.76 -20.14 9.27
C SER A 124 -12.52 -19.44 8.70
N ARG A 125 -12.42 -19.41 7.37
CA ARG A 125 -11.29 -18.82 6.66
C ARG A 125 -11.77 -18.11 5.42
N ASP A 126 -11.28 -16.90 5.21
CA ASP A 126 -11.30 -16.23 3.92
C ASP A 126 -9.92 -16.35 3.24
N ARG A 127 -9.90 -16.40 1.91
CA ARG A 127 -8.65 -16.40 1.13
C ARG A 127 -8.87 -15.73 -0.21
N GLY A 128 -7.82 -15.16 -0.77
CA GLY A 128 -7.91 -14.51 -2.06
C GLY A 128 -6.60 -13.91 -2.54
N LYS A 129 -6.73 -12.88 -3.38
CA LYS A 129 -5.63 -12.18 -4.06
C LYS A 129 -5.73 -10.68 -3.87
N TYR A 130 -4.59 -10.00 -3.87
CA TYR A 130 -4.51 -8.57 -3.68
C TYR A 130 -3.55 -7.91 -4.68
N VAL A 131 -3.79 -6.62 -4.92
CA VAL A 131 -2.86 -5.69 -5.54
C VAL A 131 -2.73 -4.47 -4.65
N ARG A 132 -1.50 -4.03 -4.44
CA ARG A 132 -1.15 -2.81 -3.72
C ARG A 132 -0.32 -1.90 -4.61
N VAL A 133 -0.60 -0.60 -4.50
CA VAL A 133 0.29 0.45 -5.01
C VAL A 133 0.94 1.10 -3.80
N LEU A 134 2.26 1.24 -3.86
CA LEU A 134 3.08 1.87 -2.85
C LEU A 134 3.77 3.10 -3.44
N ARG A 135 3.98 4.10 -2.58
CA ARG A 135 4.75 5.29 -2.92
C ARG A 135 5.89 5.48 -1.94
N ASN A 136 7.08 5.74 -2.47
CA ASN A 136 8.20 6.24 -1.68
C ASN A 136 8.05 7.75 -1.51
N THR A 137 7.98 8.20 -0.27
CA THR A 137 8.08 9.63 0.07
C THR A 137 9.24 9.81 1.02
N ALA A 138 10.26 10.56 0.60
CA ALA A 138 11.46 10.84 1.38
C ALA A 138 12.14 9.59 1.97
N GLY A 139 12.28 8.53 1.15
CA GLY A 139 12.94 7.27 1.52
C GLY A 139 12.04 6.27 2.23
N THR A 140 10.77 6.59 2.50
CA THR A 140 9.84 5.68 3.16
C THR A 140 8.76 5.21 2.19
N TRP A 141 8.69 3.90 1.97
CA TRP A 141 7.60 3.27 1.23
C TRP A 141 6.34 3.17 2.08
N ARG A 142 5.21 3.65 1.55
CA ARG A 142 3.89 3.52 2.18
C ARG A 142 2.86 3.02 1.19
N ILE A 143 1.91 2.23 1.68
CA ILE A 143 0.83 1.70 0.86
C ILE A 143 -0.19 2.82 0.58
N GLU A 144 -0.33 3.18 -0.69
CA GLU A 144 -1.24 4.23 -1.18
C GLU A 144 -2.60 3.65 -1.58
N LYS A 145 -2.61 2.47 -2.19
CA LYS A 145 -3.85 1.82 -2.63
C LYS A 145 -3.78 0.33 -2.33
N THR A 146 -4.88 -0.23 -1.86
CA THR A 146 -5.06 -1.68 -1.68
C THR A 146 -6.39 -2.07 -2.29
N ILE A 147 -6.36 -2.98 -3.27
CA ILE A 147 -7.54 -3.67 -3.80
C ILE A 147 -7.36 -5.17 -3.62
N TRP A 148 -8.43 -5.88 -3.28
CA TRP A 148 -8.38 -7.32 -3.13
C TRP A 148 -9.72 -7.94 -3.49
N SER A 149 -9.70 -9.25 -3.70
CA SER A 149 -10.89 -10.05 -3.94
C SER A 149 -10.76 -11.38 -3.21
N SER A 150 -11.86 -11.80 -2.58
CA SER A 150 -11.98 -13.16 -2.06
C SER A 150 -12.12 -14.14 -3.24
N ASP A 151 -11.58 -15.35 -3.06
CA ASP A 151 -11.81 -16.48 -3.95
C ASP A 151 -13.04 -17.31 -3.52
N LEU A 152 -13.66 -16.97 -2.40
CA LEU A 152 -14.86 -17.63 -1.91
C LEU A 152 -16.10 -16.91 -2.44
N PRO A 153 -17.19 -17.64 -2.73
CA PRO A 153 -18.45 -17.03 -3.09
C PRO A 153 -18.93 -16.16 -1.91
N GLN A 154 -19.57 -15.04 -2.23
CA GLN A 154 -20.29 -14.31 -1.20
C GLN A 154 -21.37 -15.21 -0.59
N PRO A 155 -21.54 -15.21 0.74
CA PRO A 155 -22.71 -15.82 1.35
C PRO A 155 -23.96 -15.23 0.72
N THR A 156 -24.82 -16.07 0.15
CA THR A 156 -26.09 -15.62 -0.41
C THR A 156 -26.91 -14.99 0.71
N VAL A 157 -27.20 -13.69 0.60
CA VAL A 157 -28.21 -13.05 1.45
C VAL A 157 -29.56 -13.53 0.91
N VAL A 158 -30.12 -14.57 1.53
CA VAL A 158 -31.52 -14.92 1.30
C VAL A 158 -32.32 -13.81 1.98
N ALA A 159 -32.97 -12.96 1.19
CA ALA A 159 -33.88 -11.97 1.75
C ALA A 159 -34.95 -12.73 2.56
N ALA A 160 -35.16 -12.33 3.81
CA ALA A 160 -36.31 -12.80 4.54
C ALA A 160 -37.54 -12.11 3.94
N ASP A 161 -38.44 -12.91 3.38
CA ASP A 161 -39.77 -12.48 2.91
C ASP A 161 -40.63 -11.98 4.09
#